data_AF-A0A7X9JHG6-F1
#
_entry.id   AF-A0A7X9JHG6-F1
#
_cell.length_a   1.000
_cell.length_b   1.000
_cell.length_c   1.000
_cell.angle_alpha   90.00
_cell.angle_beta   90.00
_cell.angle_gamma   90.00
#
_symmetry.space_group_name_H-M   'P 1'
#
loop_
_entity.id
_entity.type
_entity.pdbx_description
1 polymer ?
#
loop_
_entity_poly.entity_id
_entity_poly.type
_entity_poly.pdbx_seq_one_letter_code
_entity_poly.pdbx_strand_id
1 'polypeptide(L)'
;MAQKITISVPDELYEKMQAWKSSLNFSRVFQNAVSKIIQKKENLTSKIRNEIEFSSIVDRLKKEKVDYELNIAEWGKKDGLEWCKTAHYREIQYALAWTACENPNQDEELGDYFSDIFKKYKAQVAATGKKAQEAWSDFSEKYLKGWREGVELFWHEVKDKL
;
A
#
# COMPACT_ATOMS: atom_id res chain seq x y z
N MET A 1 -11.86 -18.46 -40.93
CA MET A 1 -12.73 -17.38 -41.43
C MET A 1 -11.94 -16.07 -41.39
N ALA A 2 -11.95 -15.27 -42.46
CA ALA A 2 -11.19 -14.02 -42.52
C ALA A 2 -12.14 -12.83 -42.34
N GLN A 3 -11.87 -11.95 -41.37
CA GLN A 3 -12.60 -10.70 -41.20
C GLN A 3 -11.85 -9.56 -41.88
N LYS A 4 -12.58 -8.64 -42.51
CA LYS A 4 -11.99 -7.44 -43.12
C LYS A 4 -11.73 -6.39 -42.06
N ILE A 5 -10.51 -5.86 -42.03
CA ILE A 5 -10.09 -4.79 -41.12
C ILE A 5 -9.60 -3.63 -41.98
N THR A 6 -10.13 -2.43 -41.73
CA THR A 6 -9.67 -1.20 -42.38
C THR A 6 -8.63 -0.54 -41.48
N ILE A 7 -7.48 -0.19 -42.03
CA ILE A 7 -6.38 0.45 -41.30
C ILE A 7 -6.02 1.77 -41.98
N SER A 8 -5.69 2.78 -41.17
CA SER A 8 -5.11 4.03 -41.66
C SER A 8 -3.61 3.86 -41.85
N VAL A 9 -3.09 4.34 -42.98
CA VAL A 9 -1.68 4.25 -43.34
C VAL A 9 -1.19 5.63 -43.79
N PRO A 10 0.07 6.03 -43.48
CA PRO A 10 0.63 7.28 -43.97
C PRO A 10 0.69 7.34 -45.50
N ASP A 11 0.52 8.53 -46.08
CA ASP A 11 0.43 8.73 -47.54
C ASP A 11 1.64 8.16 -48.29
N GLU A 12 2.85 8.36 -47.76
CA GLU A 12 4.10 7.85 -48.35
C GLU A 12 4.12 6.30 -48.43
N LEU A 13 3.57 5.63 -47.42
CA LEU A 13 3.48 4.18 -47.39
C LEU A 13 2.38 3.69 -48.33
N TYR A 14 1.28 4.43 -48.44
CA TYR A 14 0.19 4.13 -49.37
C TYR A 14 0.66 4.18 -50.83
N GLU A 15 1.42 5.20 -51.23
CA GLU A 15 1.99 5.31 -52.58
C GLU A 15 2.92 4.13 -52.90
N LYS A 16 3.79 3.76 -51.96
CA LYS A 16 4.66 2.59 -52.08
C LYS A 16 3.84 1.28 -52.16
N MET A 17 2.74 1.16 -51.43
CA MET A 17 1.87 -0.01 -51.52
C MET A 17 1.17 -0.11 -52.89
N GLN A 18 0.74 0.99 -53.49
CA GLN A 18 0.13 0.97 -54.83
C GLN A 18 1.12 0.53 -55.91
N ALA A 19 2.38 1.01 -55.84
CA ALA A 19 3.42 0.64 -56.79
C ALA A 19 3.75 -0.87 -56.78
N TRP A 20 3.56 -1.56 -55.65
CA TRP A 20 3.90 -2.98 -55.48
C TRP A 20 2.67 -3.90 -55.36
N LYS A 21 1.48 -3.38 -55.64
CA LYS A 21 0.19 -4.08 -55.49
C LYS A 21 0.03 -5.32 -56.38
N SER A 22 0.66 -5.33 -57.55
CA SER A 22 0.64 -6.46 -58.48
C SER A 22 1.60 -7.59 -58.09
N SER A 23 2.61 -7.29 -57.28
CA SER A 23 3.69 -8.23 -56.93
C SER A 23 3.61 -8.73 -55.47
N LEU A 24 2.91 -8.03 -54.58
CA LEU A 24 2.83 -8.36 -53.15
C LEU A 24 1.39 -8.62 -52.69
N ASN A 25 1.21 -9.73 -51.97
CA ASN A 25 -0.03 -10.00 -51.25
C ASN A 25 0.00 -9.32 -49.87
N PHE A 26 -0.44 -8.08 -49.80
CA PHE A 26 -0.43 -7.28 -48.57
C PHE A 26 -1.24 -7.90 -47.44
N SER A 27 -2.33 -8.60 -47.74
CA SER A 27 -3.12 -9.30 -46.72
C SER A 27 -2.27 -10.37 -46.01
N ARG A 28 -1.52 -11.16 -46.77
CA ARG A 28 -0.63 -12.20 -46.21
C ARG A 28 0.57 -11.60 -45.47
N VAL A 29 1.15 -10.52 -45.99
CA VAL A 29 2.26 -9.81 -45.33
C VAL A 29 1.80 -9.20 -44.00
N PHE A 30 0.64 -8.55 -43.98
CA PHE A 30 0.06 -7.97 -42.78
C PHE A 30 -0.29 -9.04 -41.75
N GLN A 31 -0.94 -10.13 -42.17
CA GLN A 31 -1.24 -11.26 -41.29
C GLN A 31 0.03 -11.84 -40.64
N ASN A 32 1.11 -12.02 -41.41
CA ASN A 32 2.38 -12.53 -40.89
C ASN A 32 3.05 -11.55 -39.92
N ALA A 33 3.07 -10.26 -40.25
CA ALA A 33 3.67 -9.22 -39.40
C ALA A 33 2.91 -9.09 -38.07
N VAL A 34 1.59 -8.98 -38.14
CA VAL A 34 0.73 -8.87 -36.96
C VAL A 34 0.81 -10.13 -36.09
N SER A 35 0.79 -11.33 -36.70
CA SER A 35 0.93 -12.59 -35.94
C SER A 35 2.26 -12.67 -35.19
N LYS A 36 3.38 -12.27 -35.82
CA LYS A 36 4.69 -12.22 -35.14
C LYS A 36 4.73 -11.22 -33.99
N ILE A 37 4.11 -10.05 -34.16
CA ILE A 37 4.03 -9.02 -33.11
C ILE A 37 3.17 -9.50 -31.94
N ILE A 38 2.02 -10.12 -32.23
CA ILE A 38 1.13 -10.71 -31.22
C ILE A 38 1.87 -11.82 -30.46
N GLN A 39 2.48 -12.78 -31.15
CA GLN A 39 3.27 -13.84 -30.52
C GLN A 39 4.40 -13.30 -29.65
N LYS A 40 5.10 -12.24 -30.08
CA LYS A 40 6.14 -11.60 -29.26
C LYS A 40 5.56 -10.97 -27.99
N LYS A 41 4.41 -10.31 -28.10
CA LYS A 41 3.71 -9.70 -26.96
C LYS A 41 3.15 -10.77 -26.01
N GLU A 42 2.59 -11.85 -26.54
CA GLU A 42 2.11 -13.00 -25.77
C GLU A 42 3.26 -13.73 -25.08
N ASN A 43 4.41 -13.93 -25.74
CA ASN A 43 5.59 -14.54 -25.13
C ASN A 43 6.20 -13.69 -24.02
N LEU A 44 6.21 -12.37 -24.16
CA LEU A 44 6.65 -11.47 -23.08
C LEU A 44 5.67 -11.52 -21.90
N THR A 45 4.37 -11.48 -22.19
CA THR A 45 3.32 -11.52 -21.16
C THR A 45 3.26 -12.88 -20.45
N SER A 46 3.44 -13.98 -21.18
CA SER A 46 3.45 -15.33 -20.61
C SER A 46 4.75 -15.63 -19.89
N LYS A 47 5.92 -15.14 -20.33
CA LYS A 47 7.15 -15.21 -19.52
C LYS A 47 7.00 -14.45 -18.20
N ILE A 48 6.45 -13.24 -18.22
CA ILE A 48 6.19 -12.46 -17.00
C ILE A 48 5.15 -13.15 -16.09
N ARG A 49 4.11 -13.78 -16.66
CA ARG A 49 3.09 -14.53 -15.89
C ARG A 49 3.57 -15.90 -15.40
N ASN A 50 4.52 -16.54 -16.09
CA ASN A 50 4.99 -17.89 -15.76
C ASN A 50 6.27 -17.89 -14.90
N GLU A 51 7.13 -16.87 -14.98
CA GLU A 51 8.31 -16.72 -14.10
C GLU A 51 7.95 -16.11 -12.74
N ILE A 52 6.78 -15.49 -12.62
CA ILE A 52 6.30 -14.89 -11.40
C ILE A 52 4.97 -15.56 -11.08
N GLU A 53 4.97 -16.50 -10.12
CA GLU A 53 3.72 -16.86 -9.42
C GLU A 53 3.25 -15.61 -8.68
N PHE A 54 2.58 -14.72 -9.41
CA PHE A 54 2.03 -13.48 -8.87
C PHE A 54 1.08 -13.79 -7.72
N SER A 55 0.40 -14.95 -7.72
CA SER A 55 -0.39 -15.40 -6.57
C SER A 55 0.48 -15.58 -5.32
N SER A 56 1.56 -16.35 -5.40
CA SER A 56 2.46 -16.60 -4.27
C SER A 56 3.13 -15.32 -3.75
N ILE A 57 3.56 -14.42 -4.64
CA ILE A 57 4.11 -13.13 -4.24
C ILE A 57 3.03 -12.22 -3.63
N VAL A 58 1.83 -12.18 -4.20
CA VAL A 58 0.71 -11.39 -3.66
C VAL A 58 0.26 -11.93 -2.31
N ASP A 59 0.23 -13.25 -2.13
CA ASP A 59 -0.16 -13.89 -0.87
C ASP A 59 0.90 -13.65 0.22
N ARG A 60 2.19 -13.76 -0.13
CA ARG A 60 3.29 -13.34 0.75
C ARG A 60 3.17 -11.87 1.12
N LEU A 61 3.01 -10.97 0.15
CA LEU A 61 2.91 -9.52 0.40
C LEU A 61 1.62 -9.14 1.16
N LYS A 62 0.51 -9.85 0.96
CA LYS A 62 -0.71 -9.69 1.78
C LYS A 62 -0.46 -10.11 3.21
N LYS A 63 0.24 -11.23 3.44
CA LYS A 63 0.61 -11.67 4.78
C LYS A 63 1.56 -10.68 5.44
N GLU A 64 2.61 -10.26 4.74
CA GLU A 64 3.54 -9.22 5.22
C GLU A 64 2.82 -7.91 5.52
N LYS A 65 1.82 -7.53 4.71
CA LYS A 65 0.97 -6.37 4.97
C LYS A 65 0.12 -6.54 6.24
N VAL A 66 -0.51 -7.70 6.42
CA VAL A 66 -1.30 -7.99 7.64
C VAL A 66 -0.39 -8.00 8.88
N ASP A 67 0.78 -8.62 8.79
CA ASP A 67 1.76 -8.63 9.87
C ASP A 67 2.26 -7.19 10.17
N TYR A 68 2.49 -6.37 9.14
CA TYR A 68 2.86 -4.97 9.29
C TYR A 68 1.74 -4.13 9.93
N GLU A 69 0.48 -4.35 9.54
CA GLU A 69 -0.68 -3.65 10.11
C GLU A 69 -1.01 -4.10 11.54
N LEU A 70 -0.90 -5.39 11.84
CA LEU A 70 -1.02 -5.93 13.20
C LEU A 70 0.10 -5.41 14.11
N ASN A 71 1.32 -5.25 13.57
CA ASN A 71 2.43 -4.68 14.32
C ASN A 71 2.16 -3.24 14.78
N ILE A 72 1.43 -2.42 14.02
CA ILE A 72 1.18 -1.02 14.41
C ILE A 72 0.37 -0.93 15.70
N ALA A 73 -0.69 -1.73 15.83
CA ALA A 73 -1.51 -1.78 17.03
C ALA A 73 -0.72 -2.35 18.22
N GLU A 74 0.05 -3.41 18.02
CA GLU A 74 0.90 -4.00 19.06
C GLU A 74 2.03 -3.05 19.51
N TRP A 75 2.59 -2.24 18.59
CA TRP A 75 3.54 -1.19 18.94
C TRP A 75 2.89 -0.13 19.83
N GLY A 76 1.70 0.34 19.44
CA GLY A 76 0.91 1.25 20.26
C GLY A 76 0.71 0.69 21.67
N LYS A 77 0.22 -0.55 21.76
CA LYS A 77 -0.05 -1.24 23.03
C LYS A 77 1.18 -1.35 23.92
N LYS A 78 2.31 -1.75 23.36
CA LYS A 78 3.56 -1.83 24.10
C LYS A 78 4.02 -0.46 24.59
N ASP A 79 3.95 0.56 23.73
CA ASP A 79 4.35 1.92 24.08
C ASP A 79 3.42 2.54 25.13
N GLY A 80 2.13 2.20 25.13
CA GLY A 80 1.17 2.58 26.18
C GLY A 80 1.49 1.94 27.53
N LEU A 81 1.80 0.64 27.54
CA LEU A 81 2.26 -0.06 28.75
C LEU A 81 3.55 0.53 29.31
N GLU A 82 4.53 0.83 28.45
CA GLU A 82 5.80 1.44 28.88
C GLU A 82 5.58 2.86 29.42
N TRP A 83 4.75 3.67 28.75
CA TRP A 83 4.41 5.01 29.21
C TRP A 83 3.78 5.00 30.61
N CYS A 84 2.84 4.07 30.88
CA CYS A 84 2.21 3.92 32.19
C CYS A 84 3.18 3.62 33.33
N LYS A 85 4.36 3.05 33.07
CA LYS A 85 5.37 2.80 34.11
C LYS A 85 6.01 4.08 34.63
N THR A 86 6.04 5.13 33.80
CA THR A 86 6.62 6.43 34.12
C THR A 86 5.57 7.50 34.40
N ALA A 87 4.34 7.29 33.94
CA ALA A 87 3.24 8.23 34.11
C ALA A 87 2.73 8.28 35.55
N HIS A 88 2.35 9.48 35.98
CA HIS A 88 1.69 9.71 37.26
C HIS A 88 0.21 9.34 37.21
N TYR A 89 -0.37 9.09 38.38
CA TYR A 89 -1.78 8.72 38.53
C TYR A 89 -2.74 9.63 37.76
N ARG A 90 -2.55 10.95 37.86
CA ARG A 90 -3.40 11.95 37.18
C ARG A 90 -3.32 11.82 35.66
N GLU A 91 -2.13 11.60 35.12
CA GLU A 91 -1.89 11.44 33.70
C GLU A 91 -2.53 10.13 33.19
N ILE A 92 -2.46 9.05 33.97
CA ILE A 92 -3.13 7.78 33.65
C ILE A 92 -4.65 7.96 33.63
N GLN A 93 -5.23 8.67 34.61
CA GLN A 93 -6.67 8.97 34.61
C GLN A 93 -7.06 9.84 33.41
N TYR A 94 -6.23 10.83 33.07
CA TYR A 94 -6.43 11.65 31.88
C TYR A 94 -6.44 10.78 30.62
N ALA A 95 -5.44 9.91 30.44
CA ALA A 95 -5.32 9.01 29.29
C ALA A 95 -6.51 8.04 29.14
N LEU A 96 -7.07 7.56 30.25
CA LEU A 96 -8.27 6.69 30.25
C LEU A 96 -9.55 7.45 29.88
N ALA A 97 -9.68 8.70 30.34
CA ALA A 97 -10.81 9.55 30.02
C ALA A 97 -10.69 10.23 28.65
N TRP A 98 -9.48 10.26 28.09
CA TRP A 98 -9.17 10.89 26.82
C TRP A 98 -9.94 10.21 25.69
N THR A 99 -10.58 10.98 24.82
CA THR A 99 -11.15 10.51 23.54
C THR A 99 -10.26 10.99 22.42
N ALA A 100 -9.82 10.08 21.55
CA ALA A 100 -8.94 10.42 20.44
C ALA A 100 -9.55 11.55 19.61
N CYS A 101 -8.92 12.73 19.68
CA CYS A 101 -9.27 13.89 18.88
C CYS A 101 -8.65 13.76 17.48
N GLU A 102 -9.10 14.60 16.53
CA GLU A 102 -8.57 14.59 15.15
C GLU A 102 -7.05 14.81 15.10
N ASN A 103 -6.46 15.46 16.12
CA ASN A 103 -5.01 15.71 16.22
C ASN A 103 -4.45 15.38 17.62
N PRO A 104 -4.01 14.14 17.86
CA PRO A 104 -3.45 13.70 19.15
C PRO A 104 -2.20 14.47 19.59
N ASN A 105 -1.44 15.02 18.63
CA ASN A 105 -0.23 15.79 18.87
C ASN A 105 -0.50 17.25 19.28
N GLN A 106 -1.76 17.68 19.31
CA GLN A 106 -2.19 19.00 19.79
C GLN A 106 -2.84 18.93 21.18
N ASP A 107 -2.86 17.75 21.78
CA ASP A 107 -3.37 17.55 23.14
C ASP A 107 -2.46 18.23 24.17
N GLU A 108 -3.05 18.84 25.20
CA GLU A 108 -2.28 19.62 26.19
C GLU A 108 -1.44 18.72 27.13
N GLU A 109 -1.90 17.51 27.45
CA GLU A 109 -1.16 16.60 28.35
C GLU A 109 -0.41 15.50 27.57
N LEU A 110 -0.98 14.98 26.48
CA LEU A 110 -0.41 13.88 25.70
C LEU A 110 0.25 14.31 24.38
N GLY A 111 0.12 15.59 23.99
CA GLY A 111 0.55 16.08 22.68
C GLY A 111 2.04 15.94 22.45
N ASP A 112 2.86 16.28 23.44
CA ASP A 112 4.31 16.15 23.37
C ASP A 112 4.75 14.70 23.21
N TYR A 113 4.15 13.79 24.00
CA TYR A 113 4.39 12.36 23.89
C TYR A 113 4.07 11.83 22.48
N PHE A 114 2.88 12.13 21.97
CA PHE A 114 2.49 11.67 20.63
C PHE A 114 3.30 12.34 19.53
N SER A 115 3.71 13.60 19.68
CA SER A 115 4.58 14.30 18.74
C SER A 115 5.91 13.57 18.54
N ASP A 116 6.52 13.11 19.64
CA ASP A 116 7.83 12.43 19.58
C ASP A 116 7.72 11.00 19.07
N ILE A 117 6.70 10.26 19.50
CA ILE A 117 6.35 8.95 18.95
C ILE A 117 6.10 9.06 17.44
N PHE A 118 5.29 10.02 17.02
CA PHE A 118 4.97 10.19 15.61
C PHE A 118 6.20 10.60 14.79
N LYS A 119 7.09 11.46 15.29
CA LYS A 119 8.38 11.72 14.63
C LYS A 119 9.20 10.44 14.45
N LYS A 120 9.27 9.59 15.49
CA LYS A 120 9.99 8.31 15.46
C LYS A 120 9.45 7.37 14.38
N TYR A 121 8.12 7.23 14.26
CA TYR A 121 7.49 6.30 13.32
C TYR A 121 7.25 6.87 11.91
N LYS A 122 7.26 8.20 11.74
CA LYS A 122 7.08 8.86 10.43
C LYS A 122 8.10 8.40 9.38
N ALA A 123 9.35 8.18 9.80
CA ALA A 123 10.40 7.66 8.91
C ALA A 123 10.12 6.23 8.43
N GLN A 124 9.47 5.40 9.25
CA GLN A 124 9.12 4.02 8.91
C GLN A 124 7.85 3.93 8.04
N VAL A 125 6.86 4.79 8.30
CA VAL A 125 5.59 4.79 7.55
C VAL A 125 5.75 5.36 6.13
N ALA A 126 6.66 6.32 5.92
CA ALA A 126 6.89 6.94 4.60
C ALA A 126 7.34 5.96 3.49
N ALA A 127 7.76 4.75 3.85
CA ALA A 127 8.19 3.70 2.91
C ALA A 127 7.03 2.94 2.22
N THR A 128 5.77 3.15 2.62
CA THR A 128 4.65 2.25 2.23
C THR A 128 3.95 2.53 0.89
N GLY A 129 4.39 3.50 0.09
CA GLY A 129 3.91 3.70 -1.29
C GLY A 129 2.42 4.08 -1.47
N LYS A 130 1.61 4.08 -0.40
CA LYS A 130 0.30 4.78 -0.33
C LYS A 130 0.55 6.29 -0.41
N LYS A 131 -0.48 7.08 -0.78
CA LYS A 131 -0.43 8.54 -0.56
C LYS A 131 -0.07 8.77 0.90
N ALA A 132 1.03 9.48 1.14
CA ALA A 132 1.64 9.60 2.48
C ALA A 132 0.63 10.02 3.56
N GLN A 133 -0.38 10.80 3.20
CA GLN A 133 -1.43 11.27 4.10
C GLN A 133 -2.44 10.19 4.51
N GLU A 134 -2.88 9.33 3.58
CA GLU A 134 -3.81 8.21 3.86
C GLU A 134 -3.11 7.07 4.62
N ALA A 135 -1.81 6.85 4.34
CA ALA A 135 -0.99 5.90 5.08
C ALA A 135 -0.80 6.35 6.54
N TRP A 136 -0.66 7.65 6.72
CA TRP A 136 -0.42 8.27 8.03
C TRP A 136 -1.66 8.27 8.92
N SER A 137 -2.85 8.57 8.35
CA SER A 137 -4.10 8.52 9.12
C SER A 137 -4.44 7.10 9.59
N ASP A 138 -4.29 6.11 8.72
CA ASP A 138 -4.49 4.69 9.03
C ASP A 138 -3.49 4.19 10.10
N PHE A 139 -2.23 4.66 10.03
CA PHE A 139 -1.23 4.39 11.07
C PHE A 139 -1.64 5.01 12.41
N SER A 140 -1.98 6.31 12.44
CA SER A 140 -2.30 7.00 13.70
C SER A 140 -3.51 6.38 14.38
N GLU A 141 -4.56 6.04 13.64
CA GLU A 141 -5.77 5.46 14.21
C GLU A 141 -5.49 4.09 14.86
N LYS A 142 -4.80 3.19 14.14
CA LYS A 142 -4.44 1.86 14.64
C LYS A 142 -3.48 1.93 15.82
N TYR A 143 -2.49 2.81 15.75
CA TYR A 143 -1.51 3.02 16.82
C TYR A 143 -2.19 3.52 18.10
N LEU A 144 -3.02 4.56 18.01
CA LEU A 144 -3.71 5.15 19.16
C LEU A 144 -4.66 4.16 19.82
N LYS A 145 -5.35 3.35 19.02
CA LYS A 145 -6.22 2.29 19.54
C LYS A 145 -5.41 1.29 20.36
N GLY A 146 -4.31 0.78 19.81
CA GLY A 146 -3.43 -0.13 20.54
C GLY A 146 -2.86 0.51 21.80
N TRP A 147 -2.42 1.77 21.72
CA TRP A 147 -1.87 2.52 22.85
C TRP A 147 -2.86 2.62 24.01
N ARG A 148 -4.11 2.99 23.71
CA ARG A 148 -5.18 3.02 24.72
C ARG A 148 -5.42 1.66 25.34
N GLU A 149 -5.49 0.60 24.55
CA GLU A 149 -5.63 -0.77 25.06
C GLU A 149 -4.48 -1.11 26.02
N GLY A 150 -3.25 -0.67 25.74
CA GLY A 150 -2.11 -0.81 26.65
C GLY A 150 -2.32 -0.10 27.99
N VAL A 151 -2.77 1.15 27.95
CA VAL A 151 -3.07 1.95 29.15
C VAL A 151 -4.19 1.33 29.98
N GLU A 152 -5.27 0.88 29.33
CA GLU A 152 -6.40 0.20 29.98
C GLU A 152 -5.98 -1.11 30.65
N LEU A 153 -5.16 -1.92 29.99
CA LEU A 153 -4.61 -3.15 30.56
C LEU A 153 -3.74 -2.87 31.77
N PHE A 154 -2.85 -1.88 31.69
CA PHE A 154 -2.05 -1.48 32.84
C PHE A 154 -2.94 -1.07 34.01
N TRP A 155 -3.91 -0.18 33.77
CA TRP A 155 -4.81 0.31 34.80
C TRP A 155 -5.62 -0.82 35.44
N HIS A 156 -6.12 -1.76 34.65
CA HIS A 156 -6.83 -2.93 35.16
C HIS A 156 -6.00 -3.74 36.15
N GLU A 157 -4.70 -3.88 35.92
CA GLU A 157 -3.78 -4.66 36.77
C GLU A 157 -3.33 -3.96 38.07
N VAL A 158 -3.40 -2.62 38.10
CA VAL A 158 -2.91 -1.82 39.23
C VAL A 158 -4.02 -1.17 40.06
N LYS A 159 -5.21 -0.93 39.48
CA LYS A 159 -6.33 -0.23 40.16
C LYS A 159 -6.74 -0.88 41.48
N ASP A 160 -6.69 -2.21 41.57
CA ASP A 160 -7.12 -2.95 42.76
C ASP A 160 -6.01 -3.02 43.84
N LYS A 161 -4.81 -2.50 43.54
CA LYS A 161 -3.63 -2.50 44.41
C LYS A 161 -3.26 -1.10 44.93
N LEU A 162 -3.96 -0.06 44.46
CA LEU A 162 -3.81 1.35 44.85
C LEU A 162 -4.78 1.69 45.98
#